data_AF-A0A3B8XQS2-F1
#
_entry.id   AF-A0A3B8XQS2-F1
#
_cell.length_a   1.000
_cell.length_b   1.000
_cell.length_c   1.000
_cell.angle_alpha   90.00
_cell.angle_beta   90.00
_cell.angle_gamma   90.00
#
_symmetry.space_group_name_H-M   'P 1'
#
loop_
_entity.id
_entity.type
_entity.pdbx_description
1 polymer ?
#
loop_
_entity_poly.entity_id
_entity_poly.type
_entity_poly.pdbx_seq_one_letter_code
_entity_poly.pdbx_strand_id
1 'polypeptide(L)'
;QYEVGLRYANGEGVTQDMAEAAKWFERAAQQGLTAAEYRLATQFEKGRGVTQSDAKAREWYEKAAQGGNVKAMHNLAVIHAEGRGTAQDFKTAARWFTQAANYGLGDSQYNLAILNERGLGVPKDPVEAYKWLDIAAKGGDKGAAAKRDAIATELSPEDLARAKVASGTWSAKKPDPIANGDVSSMKTWQVSSLEGGAAGASAGATRAEIARAQDLLNRLGYDAGAPDGLMGPRTRDAILEYQLSEGLETTGTVTRETLAQLEATPN
;
A
#
# COMPACT_ATOMS: atom_id res chain seq x y z
N GLN A 1 14.71 0.14 15.55
CA GLN A 1 14.95 -1.03 14.67
C GLN A 1 14.11 -0.94 13.41
N TYR A 2 12.77 -0.90 13.49
CA TYR A 2 11.91 -0.70 12.32
C TYR A 2 12.24 0.57 11.52
N GLU A 3 12.36 1.72 12.20
CA GLU A 3 12.80 2.99 11.59
C GLU A 3 14.17 2.89 10.90
N VAL A 4 15.11 2.14 11.49
CA VAL A 4 16.42 1.92 10.88
C VAL A 4 16.28 1.10 9.60
N GLY A 5 15.42 0.08 9.61
CA GLY A 5 15.06 -0.68 8.41
C GLY A 5 14.41 0.20 7.34
N LEU A 6 13.53 1.13 7.72
CA LEU A 6 12.95 2.09 6.76
C LEU A 6 14.00 3.00 6.14
N ARG A 7 14.94 3.51 6.95
CA ARG A 7 16.05 4.34 6.45
C ARG A 7 16.91 3.62 5.43
N TYR A 8 17.33 2.38 5.71
CA TYR A 8 18.03 1.56 4.72
C TYR A 8 17.18 1.22 3.50
N ALA A 9 15.88 0.97 3.68
CA ALA A 9 15.00 0.67 2.54
C ALA A 9 14.75 1.88 1.63
N ASN A 10 14.76 3.10 2.20
CA ASN A 10 14.46 4.34 1.48
C ASN A 10 15.71 5.15 1.10
N GLY A 11 16.88 4.82 1.64
CA GLY A 11 18.08 5.64 1.51
C GLY A 11 18.08 6.93 2.37
N GLU A 12 17.30 6.96 3.45
CA GLU A 12 17.14 8.18 4.27
C GLU A 12 18.29 8.32 5.28
N GLY A 13 19.26 9.18 4.94
CA GLY A 13 20.45 9.43 5.78
C GLY A 13 21.47 8.28 5.79
N VAL A 14 21.27 7.26 4.94
CA VAL A 14 22.19 6.13 4.68
C VAL A 14 22.03 5.70 3.22
N THR A 15 23.06 5.09 2.62
CA THR A 15 22.90 4.47 1.29
C THR A 15 21.80 3.41 1.34
N GLN A 16 20.91 3.42 0.34
CA GLN A 16 19.86 2.42 0.23
C GLN A 16 20.45 1.00 0.18
N ASP A 17 19.99 0.13 1.07
CA ASP A 17 20.39 -1.27 1.15
C ASP A 17 19.21 -2.13 1.64
N MET A 18 18.62 -2.88 0.71
CA MET A 18 17.48 -3.74 1.02
C MET A 18 17.86 -4.96 1.87
N ALA A 19 19.11 -5.43 1.81
CA ALA A 19 19.58 -6.55 2.61
C ALA A 19 19.79 -6.12 4.06
N GLU A 20 20.34 -4.94 4.28
CA GLU A 20 20.46 -4.37 5.62
C GLU A 20 19.08 -4.02 6.18
N ALA A 21 18.18 -3.44 5.36
CA ALA A 21 16.80 -3.19 5.74
C ALA A 21 16.10 -4.49 6.21
N ALA A 22 16.30 -5.61 5.50
CA ALA A 22 15.72 -6.90 5.86
C ALA A 22 16.17 -7.39 7.24
N LYS A 23 17.47 -7.27 7.57
CA LYS A 23 17.98 -7.63 8.90
C LYS A 23 17.33 -6.79 10.01
N TRP A 24 17.14 -5.49 9.76
CA TRP A 24 16.51 -4.60 10.74
C TRP A 24 15.01 -4.86 10.89
N PHE A 25 14.30 -5.14 9.80
CA PHE A 25 12.91 -5.56 9.85
C PHE A 25 12.76 -6.90 10.57
N GLU A 26 13.64 -7.87 10.32
CA GLU A 26 13.64 -9.15 11.03
C GLU A 26 13.81 -8.98 12.54
N ARG A 27 14.75 -8.15 12.99
CA ARG A 27 14.92 -7.85 14.43
C ARG A 27 13.65 -7.25 15.06
N ALA A 28 12.99 -6.32 14.35
CA ALA A 28 11.75 -5.71 14.83
C ALA A 28 10.56 -6.69 14.78
N ALA A 29 10.48 -7.53 13.76
CA ALA A 29 9.46 -8.56 13.59
C ALA A 29 9.60 -9.66 14.67
N GLN A 30 10.82 -10.05 15.03
CA GLN A 30 11.07 -10.98 16.14
C GLN A 30 10.62 -10.45 17.51
N GLN A 31 10.45 -9.14 17.66
CA GLN A 31 9.86 -8.49 18.84
C GLN A 31 8.35 -8.27 18.71
N GLY A 32 7.71 -8.81 17.66
CA GLY A 32 6.27 -8.72 17.46
C GLY A 32 5.79 -7.39 16.88
N LEU A 33 6.67 -6.57 16.29
CA LEU A 33 6.20 -5.38 15.58
C LEU A 33 5.54 -5.79 14.26
N THR A 34 4.21 -5.79 14.25
CA THR A 34 3.38 -6.19 13.12
C THR A 34 3.69 -5.46 11.80
N ALA A 35 4.03 -4.17 11.85
CA ALA A 35 4.45 -3.44 10.65
C ALA A 35 5.76 -3.98 10.06
N ALA A 36 6.70 -4.43 10.90
CA ALA A 36 7.95 -5.05 10.45
C ALA A 36 7.72 -6.46 9.90
N GLU A 37 6.83 -7.24 10.52
CA GLU A 37 6.41 -8.55 9.99
C GLU A 37 5.87 -8.42 8.56
N TYR A 38 5.01 -7.43 8.32
CA TYR A 38 4.51 -7.12 6.98
C TYR A 38 5.63 -6.72 6.00
N ARG A 39 6.55 -5.85 6.40
CA ARG A 39 7.69 -5.45 5.55
C ARG A 39 8.56 -6.65 5.18
N LEU A 40 8.91 -7.48 6.15
CA LEU A 40 9.73 -8.67 5.94
C LEU A 40 9.02 -9.68 5.02
N ALA A 41 7.71 -9.86 5.18
CA ALA A 41 6.91 -10.68 4.27
C ALA A 41 7.02 -10.19 2.82
N THR A 42 6.90 -8.88 2.58
CA THR A 42 7.03 -8.29 1.23
C THR A 42 8.43 -8.45 0.64
N GLN A 43 9.46 -8.48 1.47
CA GLN A 43 10.83 -8.72 1.00
C GLN A 43 11.03 -10.17 0.56
N PHE A 44 10.51 -11.14 1.34
CA PHE A 44 10.52 -12.55 0.92
C PHE A 44 9.68 -12.80 -0.33
N GLU A 45 8.52 -12.15 -0.45
CA GLU A 45 7.68 -12.26 -1.65
C GLU A 45 8.41 -11.79 -2.92
N LYS A 46 9.15 -10.67 -2.82
CA LYS A 46 9.77 -10.00 -3.97
C LYS A 46 11.26 -10.31 -4.15
N GLY A 47 11.87 -11.09 -3.26
CA GLY A 47 13.31 -11.33 -3.25
C GLY A 47 14.17 -10.06 -3.03
N ARG A 48 13.63 -9.04 -2.34
CA ARG A 48 14.34 -7.76 -2.16
C ARG A 48 15.18 -7.78 -0.89
N GLY A 49 16.50 -7.90 -1.04
CA GLY A 49 17.44 -7.96 0.09
C GLY A 49 17.48 -9.32 0.80
N VAL A 50 16.63 -10.26 0.39
CA VAL A 50 16.60 -11.65 0.86
C VAL A 50 16.33 -12.57 -0.33
N THR A 51 16.68 -13.84 -0.21
CA THR A 51 16.28 -14.85 -1.20
C THR A 51 14.76 -14.96 -1.23
N GLN A 52 14.16 -14.84 -2.43
CA GLN A 52 12.72 -14.95 -2.61
C GLN A 52 12.18 -16.28 -2.08
N SER A 53 11.07 -16.23 -1.35
CA SER A 53 10.41 -17.41 -0.80
C SER A 53 8.96 -17.12 -0.46
N ASP A 54 8.03 -17.64 -1.27
CA ASP A 54 6.60 -17.50 -1.03
C ASP A 54 6.16 -18.17 0.28
N ALA A 55 6.80 -19.29 0.66
CA ALA A 55 6.54 -19.96 1.92
C ALA A 55 6.87 -19.07 3.13
N LYS A 56 8.05 -18.43 3.14
CA LYS A 56 8.43 -17.49 4.20
C LYS A 56 7.57 -16.22 4.17
N ALA A 57 7.26 -15.71 2.98
CA ALA A 57 6.37 -14.57 2.82
C ALA A 57 5.00 -14.86 3.45
N ARG A 58 4.41 -16.02 3.15
CA ARG A 58 3.14 -16.47 3.74
C ARG A 58 3.19 -16.53 5.26
N GLU A 59 4.23 -17.14 5.84
CA GLU A 59 4.38 -17.23 7.30
C GLU A 59 4.44 -15.86 7.97
N TRP A 60 5.18 -14.90 7.39
CA TRP A 60 5.26 -13.55 7.93
C TRP A 60 3.99 -12.74 7.68
N TYR A 61 3.31 -12.91 6.53
CA TYR A 61 2.01 -12.32 6.30
C TYR A 61 0.96 -12.84 7.27
N GLU A 62 0.99 -14.12 7.62
CA GLU A 62 0.08 -14.71 8.60
C GLU A 62 0.26 -14.08 9.98
N LYS A 63 1.49 -13.93 10.47
CA LYS A 63 1.77 -13.21 11.72
C LYS A 63 1.28 -11.76 11.66
N ALA A 64 1.63 -11.04 10.60
CA ALA A 64 1.24 -9.65 10.46
C ALA A 64 -0.29 -9.46 10.35
N ALA A 65 -0.98 -10.37 9.65
CA ALA A 65 -2.43 -10.36 9.53
C ALA A 65 -3.12 -10.64 10.87
N GLN A 66 -2.60 -11.59 11.65
CA GLN A 66 -3.06 -11.85 13.02
C GLN A 66 -2.79 -10.66 13.95
N GLY A 67 -1.70 -9.93 13.75
CA GLY A 67 -1.37 -8.68 14.44
C GLY A 67 -2.18 -7.46 14.01
N GLY A 68 -3.11 -7.59 13.06
CA GLY A 68 -3.99 -6.50 12.64
C GLY A 68 -3.49 -5.66 11.47
N ASN A 69 -2.44 -6.08 10.76
CA ASN A 69 -2.02 -5.40 9.53
C ASN A 69 -3.00 -5.69 8.37
N VAL A 70 -3.68 -4.65 7.90
CA VAL A 70 -4.73 -4.75 6.87
C VAL A 70 -4.17 -5.17 5.52
N LYS A 71 -2.97 -4.69 5.16
CA LYS A 71 -2.30 -5.06 3.90
C LYS A 71 -1.80 -6.51 3.93
N ALA A 72 -1.34 -6.99 5.09
CA ALA A 72 -0.98 -8.39 5.27
C ALA A 72 -2.19 -9.32 5.13
N MET A 73 -3.34 -8.95 5.71
CA MET A 73 -4.60 -9.69 5.52
C MET A 73 -4.93 -9.84 4.02
N HIS A 74 -4.83 -8.75 3.25
CA HIS A 74 -5.04 -8.81 1.79
C HIS A 74 -4.03 -9.73 1.09
N ASN A 75 -2.74 -9.54 1.33
CA ASN A 75 -1.70 -10.32 0.65
C ASN A 75 -1.79 -11.81 1.00
N LEU A 76 -2.13 -12.14 2.24
CA LEU A 76 -2.38 -13.51 2.66
C LEU A 76 -3.61 -14.10 1.96
N ALA A 77 -4.67 -13.32 1.80
CA ALA A 77 -5.85 -13.74 1.05
C ALA A 77 -5.51 -14.05 -0.42
N VAL A 78 -4.70 -13.19 -1.06
CA VAL A 78 -4.20 -13.41 -2.43
C VAL A 78 -3.37 -14.69 -2.52
N ILE A 79 -2.43 -14.90 -1.59
CA ILE A 79 -1.61 -16.12 -1.52
C ILE A 79 -2.49 -17.37 -1.49
N HIS A 80 -3.53 -17.39 -0.66
CA HIS A 80 -4.45 -18.53 -0.58
C HIS A 80 -5.33 -18.64 -1.83
N ALA A 81 -5.78 -17.53 -2.43
CA ALA A 81 -6.58 -17.54 -3.65
C ALA A 81 -5.77 -18.04 -4.86
N GLU A 82 -4.46 -17.81 -4.90
CA GLU A 82 -3.58 -18.21 -6.00
C GLU A 82 -2.85 -19.53 -5.74
N GLY A 83 -2.74 -19.97 -4.48
CA GLY A 83 -1.91 -21.12 -4.11
C GLY A 83 -0.41 -20.84 -4.20
N ARG A 84 0.04 -19.60 -3.92
CA ARG A 84 1.47 -19.26 -3.94
C ARG A 84 2.17 -19.79 -2.69
N GLY A 85 3.06 -20.77 -2.84
CA GLY A 85 3.75 -21.40 -1.70
C GLY A 85 2.82 -22.17 -0.74
N THR A 86 1.61 -22.52 -1.18
CA THR A 86 0.61 -23.34 -0.46
C THR A 86 -0.41 -23.91 -1.45
N ALA A 87 -1.25 -24.86 -1.04
CA ALA A 87 -2.42 -25.23 -1.86
C ALA A 87 -3.42 -24.07 -1.95
N GLN A 88 -4.08 -23.92 -3.11
CA GLN A 88 -5.16 -22.95 -3.29
C GLN A 88 -6.31 -23.25 -2.33
N ASP A 89 -6.79 -22.21 -1.65
CA ASP A 89 -7.88 -22.28 -0.68
C ASP A 89 -8.69 -20.97 -0.69
N PHE A 90 -9.77 -20.96 -1.48
CA PHE A 90 -10.68 -19.83 -1.54
C PHE A 90 -11.43 -19.57 -0.23
N LYS A 91 -11.62 -20.58 0.63
CA LYS A 91 -12.31 -20.39 1.91
C LYS A 91 -11.45 -19.56 2.86
N THR A 92 -10.15 -19.86 2.92
CA THR A 92 -9.20 -19.06 3.69
C THR A 92 -8.99 -17.69 3.06
N ALA A 93 -8.94 -17.59 1.73
CA ALA A 93 -8.90 -16.31 1.03
C ALA A 93 -10.10 -15.42 1.37
N ALA A 94 -11.33 -15.96 1.30
CA ALA A 94 -12.55 -15.23 1.62
C ALA A 94 -12.54 -14.70 3.06
N ARG A 95 -12.07 -15.49 4.03
CA ARG A 95 -11.93 -15.05 5.42
C ARG A 95 -11.03 -13.82 5.54
N TRP A 96 -9.86 -13.86 4.91
CA TRP A 96 -8.89 -12.77 5.02
C TRP A 96 -9.27 -11.53 4.19
N PHE A 97 -9.83 -11.71 2.98
CA PHE A 97 -10.42 -10.61 2.22
C PHE A 97 -11.54 -9.93 3.01
N THR A 98 -12.40 -10.71 3.69
CA THR A 98 -13.46 -10.16 4.57
C THR A 98 -12.89 -9.29 5.68
N GLN A 99 -11.82 -9.73 6.36
CA GLN A 99 -11.19 -8.92 7.40
C GLN A 99 -10.63 -7.61 6.82
N ALA A 100 -9.85 -7.67 5.74
CA ALA A 100 -9.27 -6.48 5.12
C ALA A 100 -10.32 -5.52 4.55
N ALA A 101 -11.38 -6.06 3.92
CA ALA A 101 -12.49 -5.29 3.36
C ALA A 101 -13.24 -4.51 4.46
N ASN A 102 -13.42 -5.12 5.63
CA ASN A 102 -14.02 -4.47 6.80
C ASN A 102 -13.18 -3.31 7.37
N TYR A 103 -11.88 -3.27 7.11
CA TYR A 103 -11.00 -2.13 7.40
C TYR A 103 -10.92 -1.11 6.26
N GLY A 104 -11.73 -1.28 5.20
CA GLY A 104 -11.83 -0.32 4.12
C GLY A 104 -10.81 -0.49 2.99
N LEU A 105 -10.10 -1.63 2.92
CA LEU A 105 -9.18 -1.85 1.80
C LEU A 105 -9.95 -2.19 0.52
N GLY A 106 -9.99 -1.24 -0.43
CA GLY A 106 -10.74 -1.33 -1.68
C GLY A 106 -10.46 -2.61 -2.49
N ASP A 107 -9.19 -2.97 -2.67
CA ASP A 107 -8.81 -4.19 -3.41
C ASP A 107 -9.40 -5.45 -2.78
N SER A 108 -9.47 -5.51 -1.44
CA SER A 108 -10.11 -6.62 -0.73
C SER A 108 -11.63 -6.60 -0.84
N GLN A 109 -12.25 -5.42 -0.87
CA GLN A 109 -13.70 -5.29 -1.11
C GLN A 109 -14.05 -5.82 -2.49
N TYR A 110 -13.30 -5.41 -3.52
CA TYR A 110 -13.47 -5.92 -4.88
C TYR A 110 -13.29 -7.44 -4.94
N ASN A 111 -12.19 -7.97 -4.41
CA ASN A 111 -11.91 -9.40 -4.45
C ASN A 111 -12.95 -10.23 -3.68
N LEU A 112 -13.41 -9.75 -2.52
CA LEU A 112 -14.48 -10.39 -1.77
C LEU A 112 -15.79 -10.41 -2.56
N ALA A 113 -16.09 -9.34 -3.30
CA ALA A 113 -17.25 -9.32 -4.16
C ALA A 113 -17.18 -10.38 -5.26
N ILE A 114 -16.02 -10.56 -5.89
CA ILE A 114 -15.80 -11.60 -6.90
C ILE A 114 -15.99 -13.01 -6.30
N LEU A 115 -15.53 -13.24 -5.06
CA LEU A 115 -15.73 -14.52 -4.39
C LEU A 115 -17.23 -14.80 -4.13
N ASN A 116 -17.99 -13.79 -3.71
CA ASN A 116 -19.44 -13.91 -3.53
C ASN A 116 -20.20 -14.06 -4.86
N GLU A 117 -19.80 -13.31 -5.91
CA GLU A 117 -20.37 -13.39 -7.25
C GLU A 117 -20.24 -14.82 -7.82
N ARG A 118 -19.08 -15.45 -7.61
CA ARG A 118 -18.73 -16.75 -8.18
C ARG A 118 -18.97 -17.94 -7.25
N GLY A 119 -19.27 -17.69 -5.98
CA GLY A 119 -19.39 -18.75 -4.96
C GLY A 119 -18.08 -19.49 -4.69
N LEU A 120 -16.96 -18.76 -4.67
CA LEU A 120 -15.61 -19.32 -4.45
C LEU A 120 -15.25 -19.23 -2.96
N GLY A 121 -15.22 -20.36 -2.28
CA GLY A 121 -14.89 -20.42 -0.84
C GLY A 121 -15.99 -19.88 0.10
N VAL A 122 -17.03 -19.28 -0.47
CA VAL A 122 -18.28 -18.83 0.18
C VAL A 122 -19.46 -19.24 -0.70
N PRO A 123 -20.68 -19.40 -0.16
CA PRO A 123 -21.88 -19.56 -0.98
C PRO A 123 -22.01 -18.40 -1.97
N LYS A 124 -22.52 -18.68 -3.17
CA LYS A 124 -22.80 -17.62 -4.15
C LYS A 124 -23.84 -16.66 -3.58
N ASP A 125 -23.50 -15.39 -3.49
CA ASP A 125 -24.35 -14.32 -2.96
C ASP A 125 -24.18 -13.04 -3.79
N PRO A 126 -25.03 -12.81 -4.81
CA PRO A 126 -24.95 -11.61 -5.64
C PRO A 126 -25.35 -10.34 -4.89
N VAL A 127 -26.07 -10.43 -3.77
CA VAL A 127 -26.44 -9.27 -2.93
C VAL A 127 -25.21 -8.78 -2.17
N GLU A 128 -24.47 -9.70 -1.55
CA GLU A 128 -23.21 -9.36 -0.87
C GLU A 128 -22.13 -8.93 -1.88
N ALA A 129 -22.10 -9.53 -3.08
CA ALA A 129 -21.23 -9.07 -4.17
C ALA A 129 -21.53 -7.63 -4.59
N TYR A 130 -22.81 -7.30 -4.83
CA TYR A 130 -23.22 -5.93 -5.17
C TYR A 130 -22.79 -4.94 -4.07
N LYS A 131 -23.06 -5.28 -2.80
CA LYS A 131 -22.73 -4.42 -1.66
C LYS A 131 -21.24 -4.07 -1.64
N TRP A 132 -20.36 -5.07 -1.75
CA TRP A 132 -18.92 -4.83 -1.72
C TRP A 132 -18.40 -4.07 -2.94
N LEU A 133 -18.95 -4.33 -4.14
CA LEU A 133 -18.60 -3.56 -5.35
C LEU A 133 -19.07 -2.10 -5.23
N ASP A 134 -20.24 -1.86 -4.63
CA ASP A 134 -20.73 -0.50 -4.41
C ASP A 134 -19.89 0.27 -3.40
N ILE A 135 -19.42 -0.39 -2.33
CA ILE A 135 -18.48 0.20 -1.38
C ILE A 135 -17.15 0.54 -2.08
N ALA A 136 -16.58 -0.40 -2.84
CA ALA A 136 -15.34 -0.18 -3.58
C ALA A 136 -15.47 0.95 -4.64
N ALA A 137 -16.61 1.00 -5.34
CA ALA A 137 -16.92 2.03 -6.31
C ALA A 137 -17.01 3.44 -5.68
N LYS A 138 -17.64 3.55 -4.49
CA LYS A 138 -17.64 4.80 -3.71
C LYS A 138 -16.25 5.23 -3.25
N GLY A 139 -15.33 4.27 -3.10
CA GLY A 139 -13.91 4.49 -2.87
C GLY A 139 -13.11 4.91 -4.12
N GLY A 140 -13.73 4.97 -5.30
CA GLY A 140 -13.10 5.41 -6.56
C GLY A 140 -12.74 4.30 -7.55
N ASP A 141 -13.03 3.03 -7.25
CA ASP A 141 -12.76 1.92 -8.16
C ASP A 141 -13.78 1.88 -9.31
N LYS A 142 -13.35 2.29 -10.51
CA LYS A 142 -14.18 2.29 -11.72
C LYS A 142 -14.51 0.88 -12.22
N GLY A 143 -13.62 -0.10 -11.99
CA GLY A 143 -13.86 -1.50 -12.32
C GLY A 143 -14.95 -2.10 -11.43
N ALA A 144 -14.93 -1.75 -10.15
CA ALA A 144 -15.99 -2.11 -9.22
C ALA A 144 -17.34 -1.53 -9.64
N ALA A 145 -17.38 -0.26 -10.07
CA ALA A 145 -18.62 0.38 -10.53
C ALA A 145 -19.24 -0.36 -11.73
N ALA A 146 -18.45 -0.69 -12.75
CA ALA A 146 -18.94 -1.41 -13.92
C ALA A 146 -19.51 -2.80 -13.56
N LYS A 147 -18.83 -3.53 -12.68
CA LYS A 147 -19.31 -4.84 -12.20
C LYS A 147 -20.55 -4.73 -11.32
N ARG A 148 -20.60 -3.74 -10.43
CA ARG A 148 -21.80 -3.47 -9.62
C ARG A 148 -23.00 -3.25 -10.52
N ASP A 149 -22.85 -2.44 -11.56
CA ASP A 149 -23.93 -2.10 -12.48
C ASP A 149 -24.38 -3.32 -13.29
N ALA A 150 -23.45 -4.20 -13.69
CA ALA A 150 -23.79 -5.48 -14.31
C ALA A 150 -24.63 -6.37 -13.36
N ILE A 151 -24.17 -6.58 -12.13
CA ILE A 151 -24.92 -7.37 -11.13
C ILE A 151 -26.29 -6.74 -10.83
N ALA A 152 -26.40 -5.41 -10.85
CA ALA A 152 -27.67 -4.71 -10.63
C ALA A 152 -28.76 -5.11 -11.64
N THR A 153 -28.37 -5.48 -12.87
CA THR A 153 -29.31 -5.91 -13.92
C THR A 153 -29.85 -7.33 -13.70
N GLU A 154 -29.16 -8.13 -12.88
CA GLU A 154 -29.50 -9.52 -12.62
C GLU A 154 -30.29 -9.70 -11.30
N LEU A 155 -30.19 -8.74 -10.38
CA LEU A 155 -30.86 -8.78 -9.08
C LEU A 155 -32.35 -8.46 -9.19
N SER A 156 -33.16 -9.11 -8.35
CA SER A 156 -34.55 -8.68 -8.15
C SER A 156 -34.59 -7.27 -7.53
N PRO A 157 -35.69 -6.51 -7.72
CA PRO A 157 -35.83 -5.18 -7.12
C PRO A 157 -35.66 -5.19 -5.59
N GLU A 158 -36.14 -6.25 -4.93
CA GLU A 158 -36.01 -6.41 -3.48
C GLU A 158 -34.54 -6.63 -3.08
N ASP A 159 -33.86 -7.57 -3.75
CA ASP A 159 -32.46 -7.88 -3.48
C ASP A 159 -31.55 -6.67 -3.71
N LEU A 160 -31.79 -5.93 -4.80
CA LEU A 160 -31.06 -4.70 -5.11
C LEU A 160 -31.29 -3.62 -4.04
N ALA A 161 -32.53 -3.48 -3.54
CA ALA A 161 -32.82 -2.55 -2.45
C ALA A 161 -32.08 -2.94 -1.17
N ARG A 162 -32.08 -4.23 -0.80
CA ARG A 162 -31.33 -4.73 0.36
C ARG A 162 -29.82 -4.48 0.21
N ALA A 163 -29.26 -4.75 -0.97
CA ALA A 163 -27.84 -4.53 -1.25
C ALA A 163 -27.43 -3.06 -1.13
N LYS A 164 -28.24 -2.14 -1.67
CA LYS A 164 -28.02 -0.68 -1.56
C LYS A 164 -28.12 -0.16 -0.13
N VAL A 165 -29.07 -0.67 0.67
CA VAL A 165 -29.17 -0.32 2.09
C VAL A 165 -27.95 -0.83 2.86
N ALA A 166 -27.51 -2.06 2.57
CA ALA A 166 -26.34 -2.65 3.22
C ALA A 166 -25.04 -1.89 2.88
N SER A 167 -24.86 -1.45 1.64
CA SER A 167 -23.69 -0.64 1.25
C SER A 167 -23.78 0.81 1.74
N GLY A 168 -24.99 1.36 1.90
CA GLY A 168 -25.22 2.72 2.38
C GLY A 168 -25.06 2.90 3.89
N THR A 169 -25.28 1.84 4.67
CA THR A 169 -25.13 1.85 6.13
C THR A 169 -23.78 1.29 6.60
N TRP A 170 -22.95 0.81 5.67
CA TRP A 170 -21.63 0.27 5.99
C TRP A 170 -20.61 1.38 6.31
N SER A 171 -19.72 1.11 7.27
CA SER A 171 -18.58 1.95 7.60
C SER A 171 -17.35 1.11 7.92
N ALA A 172 -16.18 1.57 7.48
CA ALA A 172 -14.92 0.90 7.75
C ALA A 172 -14.57 0.91 9.25
N LYS A 173 -13.99 -0.19 9.72
CA LYS A 173 -13.28 -0.22 11.01
C LYS A 173 -12.01 0.62 10.92
N LYS A 174 -11.64 1.27 12.02
CA LYS A 174 -10.37 1.98 12.12
C LYS A 174 -9.24 0.97 12.41
N PRO A 175 -8.22 0.85 11.54
CA PRO A 175 -7.08 -0.03 11.81
C PRO A 175 -6.19 0.54 12.92
N ASP A 176 -5.47 -0.33 13.63
CA ASP A 176 -4.42 0.09 14.55
C ASP A 176 -3.30 0.78 13.73
N PRO A 177 -2.99 2.06 14.00
CA PRO A 177 -1.96 2.79 13.27
C PRO A 177 -0.59 2.10 13.35
N ILE A 178 -0.20 1.59 14.53
CA ILE A 178 1.14 1.03 14.75
C ILE A 178 1.29 -0.28 13.96
N ALA A 179 0.31 -1.18 14.05
CA ALA A 179 0.29 -2.41 13.26
C ALA A 179 0.35 -2.15 11.75
N ASN A 180 -0.14 -0.99 11.30
CA ASN A 180 -0.22 -0.61 9.90
C ASN A 180 0.89 0.37 9.47
N GLY A 181 1.93 0.52 10.30
CA GLY A 181 3.17 1.22 9.96
C GLY A 181 3.18 2.71 10.28
N ASP A 182 2.09 3.25 10.86
CA ASP A 182 2.09 4.59 11.46
C ASP A 182 2.61 4.49 12.90
N VAL A 183 3.92 4.66 13.01
CA VAL A 183 4.66 4.65 14.28
C VAL A 183 4.95 6.07 14.77
N SER A 184 4.29 7.10 14.22
CA SER A 184 4.46 8.50 14.64
C SER A 184 4.13 8.73 16.12
N SER A 185 3.24 7.90 16.67
CA SER A 185 2.85 7.90 18.08
C SER A 185 3.83 7.17 19.00
N MET A 186 4.76 6.37 18.46
CA MET A 186 5.79 5.71 19.25
C MET A 186 6.87 6.74 19.62
N LYS A 187 7.36 6.68 20.86
CA LYS A 187 8.50 7.50 21.29
C LYS A 187 9.71 7.17 20.40
N THR A 188 10.02 8.06 19.47
CA THR A 188 11.26 7.98 18.68
C THR A 188 12.43 8.30 19.61
N TRP A 189 13.44 7.44 19.64
CA TRP A 189 14.73 7.80 20.20
C TRP A 189 15.27 9.00 19.41
N GLN A 190 15.35 10.17 20.05
CA GLN A 190 16.04 11.31 19.46
C GLN A 190 17.53 10.97 19.37
N VAL A 191 18.04 10.84 18.14
CA VAL A 191 19.45 10.49 17.84
C VAL A 191 20.39 11.68 18.08
N SER A 192 19.88 12.82 18.56
CA SER A 192 20.68 14.00 18.90
C SER A 192 21.67 13.77 20.06
N SER A 193 21.69 12.59 20.68
CA SER A 193 22.69 12.20 21.68
C SER A 193 23.90 11.44 21.11
N LEU A 194 23.97 11.17 19.80
CA LEU A 194 25.07 10.43 19.17
C LEU A 194 25.87 11.21 18.11
N GLU A 195 25.44 12.42 17.72
CA GLU A 195 26.17 13.23 16.73
C GLU A 195 26.88 14.41 17.40
N GLY A 196 28.08 14.11 17.91
CA GLY A 196 29.18 15.06 17.84
C GLY A 196 29.80 15.00 16.45
N GLY A 197 29.24 15.73 15.49
CA GLY A 197 29.77 15.80 14.12
C GLY A 197 28.78 16.47 13.16
N ALA A 198 29.18 17.61 12.59
CA ALA A 198 28.33 18.49 11.79
C ALA A 198 27.95 17.92 10.41
N ALA A 199 26.70 18.10 9.97
CA ALA A 199 26.31 18.39 8.58
C ALA A 199 24.83 18.81 8.51
N GLY A 200 24.53 19.85 7.71
CA GLY A 200 23.27 20.59 7.70
C GLY A 200 22.04 19.83 7.19
N ALA A 201 20.90 20.10 7.81
CA ALA A 201 19.59 19.64 7.38
C ALA A 201 19.16 20.33 6.07
N SER A 202 18.87 19.56 5.02
CA SER A 202 18.18 20.07 3.83
C SER A 202 16.68 20.19 4.14
N ALA A 203 16.16 21.41 4.23
CA ALA A 203 14.73 21.68 4.37
C ALA A 203 13.97 21.17 3.13
N GLY A 204 12.91 20.37 3.35
CA GLY A 204 12.05 19.85 2.27
C GLY A 204 11.33 20.97 1.50
N ALA A 205 10.98 20.69 0.24
CA ALA A 205 10.32 21.65 -0.65
C ALA A 205 8.90 22.01 -0.18
N THR A 206 8.52 23.26 -0.43
CA THR A 206 7.20 23.82 -0.14
C THR A 206 6.15 23.29 -1.10
N ARG A 207 4.86 23.40 -0.72
CA ARG A 207 3.73 22.98 -1.56
C ARG A 207 3.70 23.70 -2.92
N ALA A 208 4.18 24.94 -2.99
CA ALA A 208 4.27 25.70 -4.22
C ALA A 208 5.38 25.18 -5.16
N GLU A 209 6.53 24.79 -4.59
CA GLU A 209 7.65 24.18 -5.34
C GLU A 209 7.25 22.80 -5.88
N ILE A 210 6.48 22.02 -5.12
CA ILE A 210 5.96 20.72 -5.57
C ILE A 210 4.99 20.90 -6.75
N ALA A 211 4.03 21.81 -6.65
CA ALA A 211 3.08 22.09 -7.72
C ALA A 211 3.78 22.57 -9.01
N ARG A 212 4.86 23.35 -8.86
CA ARG A 212 5.67 23.82 -9.98
C ARG A 212 6.46 22.69 -10.65
N ALA A 213 7.08 21.80 -9.88
CA ALA A 213 7.78 20.63 -10.44
C ALA A 213 6.84 19.70 -11.22
N GLN A 214 5.60 19.53 -10.75
CA GLN A 214 4.59 18.72 -11.46
C GLN A 214 4.25 19.29 -12.84
N ASP A 215 4.08 20.61 -12.96
CA ASP A 215 3.80 21.25 -14.25
C ASP A 215 4.97 21.07 -15.23
N LEU A 216 6.21 21.18 -14.76
CA LEU A 216 7.41 20.98 -15.58
C LEU A 216 7.55 19.51 -16.04
N LEU A 217 7.37 18.55 -15.14
CA LEU A 217 7.42 17.12 -15.47
C LEU A 217 6.35 16.72 -16.50
N ASN A 218 5.13 17.24 -16.36
CA ASN A 218 4.06 17.01 -17.33
C ASN A 218 4.39 17.56 -18.73
N ARG A 219 5.07 18.71 -18.83
CA ARG A 219 5.52 19.27 -20.11
C ARG A 219 6.61 18.41 -20.76
N LEU A 220 7.45 17.77 -19.95
CA LEU A 220 8.47 16.81 -20.41
C LEU A 220 7.88 15.42 -20.73
N GLY A 221 6.56 15.24 -20.59
CA GLY A 221 5.85 14.01 -20.96
C GLY A 221 5.70 12.98 -19.84
N TYR A 222 6.14 13.28 -18.61
CA TYR A 222 5.93 12.42 -17.45
C TYR A 222 4.53 12.66 -16.84
N ASP A 223 3.75 11.60 -16.56
CA ASP A 223 2.41 11.72 -15.92
C ASP A 223 2.54 11.99 -14.41
N ALA A 224 2.87 13.24 -14.07
CA ALA A 224 2.91 13.73 -12.71
C ALA A 224 1.50 14.25 -12.36
N GLY A 225 0.67 13.38 -11.78
CA GLY A 225 -0.73 13.64 -11.42
C GLY A 225 -1.03 14.96 -10.68
N ALA A 226 -2.31 15.22 -10.36
CA ALA A 226 -2.81 16.56 -10.03
C ALA A 226 -2.03 17.35 -8.95
N PRO A 227 -1.96 18.71 -9.04
CA PRO A 227 -1.21 19.57 -8.12
C PRO A 227 -1.85 19.78 -6.74
N ASP A 228 -3.02 19.20 -6.47
CA ASP A 228 -3.82 19.44 -5.27
C ASP A 228 -3.21 18.86 -3.98
N GLY A 229 -2.08 18.18 -4.07
CA GLY A 229 -1.15 17.94 -2.96
C GLY A 229 -1.34 16.63 -2.21
N LEU A 230 -2.06 15.68 -2.81
CA LEU A 230 -2.09 14.30 -2.32
C LEU A 230 -1.14 13.48 -3.19
N MET A 231 0.14 13.42 -2.80
CA MET A 231 1.19 12.67 -3.50
C MET A 231 0.86 11.17 -3.52
N GLY A 232 0.13 10.74 -4.53
CA GLY A 232 -0.14 9.34 -4.84
C GLY A 232 1.07 8.65 -5.47
N PRO A 233 0.96 7.34 -5.78
CA PRO A 233 2.06 6.57 -6.35
C PRO A 233 2.58 7.15 -7.68
N ARG A 234 1.69 7.62 -8.57
CA ARG A 234 2.08 8.08 -9.92
C ARG A 234 2.99 9.30 -9.94
N THR A 235 2.73 10.31 -9.11
CA THR A 235 3.56 11.53 -9.05
C THR A 235 4.95 11.21 -8.49
N ARG A 236 5.02 10.34 -7.48
CA ARG A 236 6.29 9.85 -6.94
C ARG A 236 7.08 9.07 -8.00
N ASP A 237 6.40 8.22 -8.76
CA ASP A 237 7.02 7.42 -9.81
C ASP A 237 7.55 8.31 -10.95
N ALA A 238 6.78 9.33 -11.37
CA ALA A 238 7.22 10.32 -12.36
C ALA A 238 8.47 11.11 -11.91
N ILE A 239 8.54 11.52 -10.63
CA ILE A 239 9.72 12.18 -10.06
C ILE A 239 10.92 11.23 -10.01
N LEU A 240 10.70 9.97 -9.61
CA LEU A 240 11.75 8.95 -9.58
C LEU A 240 12.31 8.70 -10.98
N GLU A 241 11.45 8.56 -11.98
CA GLU A 241 11.83 8.29 -13.36
C GLU A 241 12.68 9.44 -13.94
N TYR A 242 12.28 10.68 -13.68
CA TYR A 242 13.07 11.85 -14.06
C TYR A 242 14.42 11.93 -13.33
N GLN A 243 14.44 11.70 -12.01
CA GLN A 243 15.69 11.71 -11.24
C GLN A 243 16.65 10.62 -11.75
N LEU A 244 16.12 9.45 -12.09
CA LEU A 244 16.87 8.35 -12.71
C LEU A 244 17.43 8.73 -14.08
N SER A 245 16.65 9.39 -14.95
CA SER A 245 17.11 9.78 -16.28
C SER A 245 18.18 10.86 -16.24
N GLU A 246 18.08 11.80 -15.30
CA GLU A 246 19.03 12.91 -15.14
C GLU A 246 20.22 12.58 -14.23
N GLY A 247 20.29 11.36 -13.69
CA GLY A 247 21.37 10.94 -12.79
C GLY A 247 21.38 11.69 -11.44
N LEU A 248 20.23 12.20 -11.01
CA LEU A 248 20.03 12.86 -9.73
C LEU A 248 19.83 11.84 -8.61
N GLU A 249 19.90 12.31 -7.36
CA GLU A 249 19.53 11.51 -6.20
C GLU A 249 18.05 11.08 -6.28
N THR A 250 17.79 9.78 -6.32
CA THR A 250 16.46 9.21 -6.57
C THR A 250 15.62 9.14 -5.30
N THR A 251 15.22 10.30 -4.80
CA THR A 251 14.44 10.42 -3.55
C THR A 251 12.94 10.21 -3.76
N GLY A 252 12.45 10.38 -4.99
CA GLY A 252 11.02 10.35 -5.32
C GLY A 252 10.23 11.50 -4.70
N THR A 253 10.95 12.54 -4.28
CA THR A 253 10.40 13.78 -3.75
C THR A 253 11.01 14.96 -4.49
N VAL A 254 10.29 16.07 -4.54
CA VAL A 254 10.82 17.30 -5.13
C VAL A 254 11.88 17.87 -4.18
N THR A 255 13.14 17.80 -4.57
CA THR A 255 14.25 18.50 -3.91
C THR A 255 14.50 19.83 -4.62
N ARG A 256 15.18 20.78 -3.96
CA ARG A 256 15.58 22.04 -4.62
C ARG A 256 16.49 21.81 -5.82
N GLU A 257 17.32 20.77 -5.77
CA GLU A 257 18.16 20.34 -6.88
C GLU A 257 17.33 19.77 -8.05
N THR A 258 16.37 18.88 -7.75
CA THR A 258 15.46 18.35 -8.77
C THR A 258 14.67 19.47 -9.44
N LEU A 259 14.18 20.43 -8.65
CA LEU A 259 13.45 21.59 -9.17
C LEU A 259 14.34 22.50 -10.03
N ALA A 260 15.55 22.82 -9.58
CA ALA A 260 16.48 23.65 -10.34
C ALA A 260 16.86 23.00 -11.69
N GLN A 261 17.02 21.68 -11.72
CA GLN A 261 17.29 20.95 -12.96
C GLN A 261 16.07 20.97 -13.90
N LEU A 262 14.87 20.73 -13.38
CA LEU A 262 13.62 20.84 -14.16
C LEU A 262 13.42 22.23 -14.77
N GLU A 263 13.80 23.29 -14.05
CA GLU A 263 13.72 24.67 -14.54
C GLU A 263 14.78 24.99 -15.60
N ALA A 264 15.92 24.27 -15.60
CA ALA A 264 17.00 24.44 -16.57
C ALA A 264 16.80 23.62 -17.87
N THR A 265 15.95 22.58 -17.83
CA THR A 265 15.67 21.74 -19.00
C THR A 265 14.79 22.50 -20.02
N PRO A 266 15.28 22.73 -21.25
CA PRO A 266 14.49 23.40 -22.29
C PRO A 266 13.33 22.51 -22.76
N ASN A 267 12.16 23.12 -23.01
CA ASN A 267 10.99 22.46 -23.63
C ASN A 267 11.31 21.88 -25.01
#